data_AF-A0A8C0QQF7-F1
#
_entry.id   AF-A0A8C0QQF7-F1
#
_cell.length_a   1.000
_cell.length_b   1.000
_cell.length_c   1.000
_cell.angle_alpha   90.00
_cell.angle_beta   90.00
_cell.angle_gamma   90.00
#
_symmetry.space_group_name_H-M   'P 1'
#
loop_
_entity.id
_entity.type
_entity.pdbx_description
1 polymer ?
#
loop_
_entity_poly.entity_id
_entity_poly.type
_entity_poly.pdbx_seq_one_letter_code
_entity_poly.pdbx_strand_id
1 'polypeptide(L)'
;MGLAPLGSFLVVLLTLLWLGSRWLRRRGAGWGHRTLCTAGPARADDVRALVVTAHPDDEAMFFAPTILSLGRFRAQLWLLCCSSGNFYNQGEIRKKELVQSCSVLGIPSSNVTVIDHRDLPDDPAVEWDTHLLSTFVLEHVETNCINLLITFDAGGVSGHANHIALYMALRYLQSEGKLPEGCQVLTLKSVNLLRKYISILDVPISCLQSQDVLFILTKEESEQAKRAMRCHHSQLLWFRHTYILFSRFMVINSLCCL
;
A
#
# COMPACT_ATOMS: atom_id res chain seq x y z
N MET A 1 31.59 16.89 -42.30
CA MET A 1 30.17 16.82 -41.89
C MET A 1 30.10 15.99 -40.63
N GLY A 2 29.68 16.59 -39.52
CA GLY A 2 29.88 16.07 -38.17
C GLY A 2 28.83 15.05 -37.73
N LEU A 3 29.32 13.97 -37.12
CA LEU A 3 28.54 13.02 -36.31
C LEU A 3 29.13 13.02 -34.90
N ALA A 4 28.83 14.04 -34.10
CA ALA A 4 29.33 14.13 -32.73
C ALA A 4 28.43 14.83 -31.66
N PRO A 5 27.07 14.93 -31.78
CA PRO A 5 26.27 15.40 -30.64
C PRO A 5 25.56 14.27 -29.86
N LEU A 6 25.40 13.07 -30.44
CA LEU A 6 24.57 12.01 -29.85
C LEU A 6 25.24 11.27 -28.68
N GLY A 7 26.55 11.04 -28.74
CA GLY A 7 27.29 10.35 -27.68
C GLY A 7 27.35 11.15 -26.37
N SER A 8 27.54 12.47 -26.46
CA SER A 8 27.61 13.36 -25.31
C SER A 8 26.27 13.46 -24.57
N PHE A 9 25.16 13.47 -25.31
CA PHE A 9 23.82 13.53 -24.72
C PHE A 9 23.48 12.24 -23.96
N LEU A 10 23.85 11.08 -24.50
CA LEU A 10 23.63 9.79 -23.84
C LEU A 10 24.47 9.67 -22.55
N VAL A 11 25.72 10.14 -22.56
CA VAL A 11 26.59 10.14 -21.38
C VAL A 11 26.07 11.09 -20.30
N VAL A 12 25.59 12.29 -20.67
CA VAL A 12 24.95 13.22 -19.72
C VAL A 12 23.66 12.63 -19.15
N LEU A 13 22.83 11.98 -19.98
CA LEU A 13 21.61 11.34 -19.51
C LEU A 13 21.91 10.18 -18.55
N LEU A 14 22.87 9.31 -18.89
CA LEU A 14 23.27 8.18 -18.05
C LEU A 14 23.93 8.65 -16.74
N THR A 15 24.71 9.73 -16.76
CA THR A 15 25.31 10.30 -15.54
C THR A 15 24.25 10.99 -14.67
N LEU A 16 23.28 11.69 -15.24
CA LEU A 16 22.13 12.24 -14.49
C LEU A 16 21.24 11.13 -13.92
N LEU A 17 21.03 10.03 -14.65
CA LEU A 17 20.32 8.85 -14.15
C LEU A 17 21.13 8.13 -13.05
N TRP A 18 22.45 8.07 -13.17
CA TRP A 18 23.32 7.45 -12.15
C TRP A 18 23.42 8.32 -10.89
N LEU A 19 23.62 9.62 -11.02
CA LEU A 19 23.62 10.59 -9.92
C LEU A 19 22.23 10.67 -9.28
N GLY A 20 21.17 10.71 -10.09
CA GLY A 20 19.78 10.60 -9.66
C GLY A 20 19.55 9.33 -8.87
N SER A 21 19.94 8.15 -9.38
CA SER A 21 19.80 6.89 -8.66
C SER A 21 20.63 6.81 -7.36
N ARG A 22 21.81 7.44 -7.29
CA ARG A 22 22.58 7.57 -6.03
C ARG A 22 21.93 8.54 -5.06
N TRP A 23 21.38 9.65 -5.53
CA TRP A 23 20.64 10.62 -4.71
C TRP A 23 19.33 10.01 -4.18
N LEU A 24 18.60 9.29 -5.02
CA LEU A 24 17.44 8.49 -4.70
C LEU A 24 17.74 7.37 -3.70
N ARG A 25 18.86 6.65 -3.84
CA ARG A 25 19.29 5.66 -2.84
C ARG A 25 19.65 6.31 -1.50
N ARG A 26 20.22 7.51 -1.50
CA ARG A 26 20.52 8.26 -0.27
C ARG A 26 19.27 8.81 0.43
N ARG A 27 18.22 9.17 -0.32
CA ARG A 27 16.92 9.58 0.25
C ARG A 27 16.01 8.40 0.62
N GLY A 28 15.98 7.34 -0.18
CA GLY A 28 15.21 6.13 0.08
C GLY A 28 15.77 5.27 1.23
N ALA A 29 17.04 5.47 1.60
CA ALA A 29 17.64 4.88 2.81
C ALA A 29 17.43 5.72 4.08
N GLY A 30 16.89 6.94 3.95
CA GLY A 30 16.59 7.80 5.08
C GLY A 30 15.15 7.64 5.48
N TRP A 31 14.90 6.96 6.60
CA TRP A 31 13.77 7.32 7.47
C TRP A 31 13.87 8.83 7.66
N GLY A 32 13.01 9.59 6.98
CA GLY A 32 12.99 11.03 7.10
C GLY A 32 12.68 11.35 8.55
N HIS A 33 13.69 11.81 9.29
CA HIS A 33 13.64 12.17 10.70
C HIS A 33 12.75 13.40 10.98
N ARG A 34 11.75 13.66 10.14
CA ARG A 34 10.97 14.90 10.11
C ARG A 34 9.47 14.74 10.34
N THR A 35 8.98 13.52 10.58
CA THR A 35 7.59 13.34 11.07
C THR A 35 7.49 12.19 12.08
N LEU A 36 8.43 12.13 13.01
CA LEU A 36 8.22 11.46 14.31
C LEU A 36 8.01 12.57 15.34
N CYS A 37 6.92 13.32 15.18
CA CYS A 37 6.56 14.36 16.14
C CYS A 37 6.11 13.70 17.44
N THR A 38 6.94 13.89 18.47
CA THR A 38 6.61 13.88 19.90
C THR A 38 6.12 12.57 20.53
N ALA A 39 6.86 11.46 20.40
CA ALA A 39 6.85 10.37 21.39
C ALA A 39 8.05 9.41 21.22
N GLY A 40 9.29 9.91 21.33
CA GLY A 40 10.52 9.08 21.34
C GLY A 40 10.78 8.27 20.05
N PRO A 41 12.02 7.84 19.76
CA PRO A 41 12.27 6.95 18.64
C PRO A 41 11.84 5.53 19.03
N ALA A 42 10.59 5.16 18.72
CA ALA A 42 10.23 3.75 18.69
C ALA A 42 11.26 3.04 17.79
N ARG A 43 11.89 1.97 18.29
CA ARG A 43 12.78 1.18 17.44
C ARG A 43 11.92 0.58 16.32
N ALA A 44 12.50 0.37 15.15
CA ALA A 44 11.78 -0.20 14.02
C ALA A 44 11.10 -1.55 14.35
N ASP A 45 11.70 -2.31 15.28
CA ASP A 45 11.18 -3.57 15.81
C ASP A 45 9.90 -3.42 16.66
N ASP A 46 9.59 -2.20 17.12
CA ASP A 46 8.39 -1.87 17.92
C ASP A 46 7.19 -1.48 17.03
N VAL A 47 7.36 -1.38 15.71
CA VAL A 47 6.27 -1.02 14.80
C VAL A 47 5.35 -2.22 14.60
N ARG A 48 4.09 -2.06 14.99
CA ARG A 48 3.00 -3.01 14.76
C ARG A 48 2.03 -2.38 13.78
N ALA A 49 2.17 -2.75 12.51
CA ALA A 49 1.45 -2.14 11.40
C ALA A 49 0.25 -3.00 10.98
N LEU A 50 -0.92 -2.38 10.90
CA LEU A 50 -2.12 -2.97 10.32
C LEU A 50 -2.43 -2.30 8.98
N VAL A 51 -2.39 -3.08 7.91
CA VAL A 51 -2.86 -2.67 6.59
C VAL A 51 -4.34 -3.05 6.47
N VAL A 52 -5.21 -2.08 6.22
CA VAL A 52 -6.66 -2.28 6.08
C VAL A 52 -7.05 -2.13 4.62
N THR A 53 -7.56 -3.22 4.03
CA THR A 53 -7.96 -3.31 2.62
C THR A 53 -9.43 -3.66 2.47
N ALA A 54 -10.02 -3.40 1.30
CA ALA A 54 -11.42 -3.68 1.06
C ALA A 54 -11.60 -5.12 0.56
N HIS A 55 -10.74 -5.53 -0.37
CA HIS A 55 -10.90 -6.79 -1.09
C HIS A 55 -9.65 -7.66 -1.08
N PRO A 56 -9.80 -8.98 -1.25
CA PRO A 56 -8.68 -9.84 -1.63
C PRO A 56 -8.10 -9.36 -2.97
N ASP A 57 -6.78 -9.16 -3.02
CA ASP A 57 -5.97 -8.59 -4.11
C ASP A 57 -5.45 -7.18 -3.84
N ASP A 58 -6.15 -6.37 -3.06
CA ASP A 58 -5.73 -5.01 -2.72
C ASP A 58 -4.34 -4.94 -2.07
N GLU A 59 -4.02 -5.92 -1.23
CA GLU A 59 -2.78 -5.96 -0.47
C GLU A 59 -1.58 -6.06 -1.41
N ALA A 60 -1.70 -6.88 -2.45
CA ALA A 60 -0.67 -7.05 -3.46
C ALA A 60 -0.79 -5.96 -4.53
N MET A 61 -2.00 -5.54 -4.89
CA MET A 61 -2.28 -4.63 -5.99
C MET A 61 -1.83 -3.22 -5.66
N PHE A 62 -2.06 -2.76 -4.43
CA PHE A 62 -1.84 -1.38 -4.02
C PHE A 62 -0.78 -1.24 -2.94
N PHE A 63 -0.69 -2.18 -2.00
CA PHE A 63 0.12 -2.01 -0.78
C PHE A 63 1.42 -2.82 -0.75
N ALA A 64 1.74 -3.62 -1.77
CA ALA A 64 2.96 -4.43 -1.77
C ALA A 64 4.25 -3.60 -1.51
N PRO A 65 4.43 -2.38 -2.07
CA PRO A 65 5.58 -1.54 -1.72
C PRO A 65 5.66 -1.17 -0.24
N THR A 66 4.51 -0.89 0.38
CA THR A 66 4.41 -0.59 1.81
C THR A 66 4.72 -1.82 2.65
N ILE A 67 4.04 -2.93 2.38
CA ILE A 67 4.17 -4.18 3.15
C ILE A 67 5.62 -4.69 3.13
N LEU A 68 6.22 -4.78 1.95
CA LEU A 68 7.61 -5.27 1.80
C LEU A 68 8.63 -4.31 2.42
N SER A 69 8.41 -2.99 2.31
CA SER A 69 9.31 -2.02 2.92
C SER A 69 9.24 -2.06 4.45
N LEU A 70 8.04 -2.17 5.03
CA LEU A 70 7.86 -2.32 6.48
C LEU A 70 8.48 -3.64 6.99
N GLY A 71 8.31 -4.73 6.25
CA GLY A 71 8.97 -6.01 6.55
C GLY A 71 10.51 -5.90 6.52
N ARG A 72 11.07 -5.14 5.56
CA ARG A 72 12.52 -4.82 5.53
C ARG A 72 12.97 -4.03 6.76
N PHE A 73 12.12 -3.18 7.31
CA PHE A 73 12.35 -2.48 8.57
C PHE A 73 12.00 -3.30 9.81
N ARG A 74 11.68 -4.59 9.66
CA ARG A 74 11.33 -5.53 10.75
C ARG A 74 10.09 -5.13 11.55
N ALA A 75 9.20 -4.33 10.95
CA ALA A 75 7.88 -4.12 11.52
C ALA A 75 7.10 -5.43 11.57
N GLN A 76 6.30 -5.62 12.61
CA GLN A 76 5.33 -6.70 12.68
C GLN A 76 4.10 -6.28 11.87
N LEU A 77 3.61 -7.16 11.00
CA LEU A 77 2.58 -6.84 10.01
C LEU A 77 1.30 -7.63 10.24
N TRP A 78 0.17 -6.95 10.12
CA TRP A 78 -1.18 -7.50 10.06
C TRP A 78 -1.90 -7.00 8.82
N LEU A 79 -2.82 -7.81 8.32
CA LEU A 79 -3.76 -7.42 7.28
C LEU A 79 -5.20 -7.66 7.78
N LEU A 80 -6.02 -6.62 7.68
CA LEU A 80 -7.47 -6.73 7.81
C LEU A 80 -8.13 -6.44 6.46
N CYS A 81 -8.73 -7.46 5.86
CA CYS A 81 -9.50 -7.34 4.64
C CYS A 81 -10.99 -7.28 4.98
N CYS A 82 -11.67 -6.18 4.66
CA CYS A 82 -13.02 -5.89 5.15
C CYS A 82 -14.15 -6.59 4.38
N SER A 83 -13.83 -7.38 3.36
CA SER A 83 -14.77 -8.26 2.67
C SER A 83 -14.07 -9.49 2.13
N SER A 84 -14.79 -10.59 1.94
CA SER A 84 -14.27 -11.77 1.23
C SER A 84 -14.20 -11.60 -0.29
N GLY A 85 -14.62 -10.45 -0.84
CA GLY A 85 -14.60 -10.21 -2.29
C GLY A 85 -15.59 -11.10 -3.04
N ASN A 86 -16.78 -11.34 -2.46
CA ASN A 86 -17.70 -12.38 -2.92
C ASN A 86 -18.69 -11.93 -4.02
N PHE A 87 -18.48 -10.79 -4.69
CA PHE A 87 -19.42 -10.29 -5.72
C PHE A 87 -19.76 -11.34 -6.79
N TYR A 88 -18.76 -12.14 -7.19
CA TYR A 88 -18.90 -13.22 -8.19
C TYR A 88 -19.08 -14.62 -7.58
N ASN A 89 -19.49 -14.74 -6.31
CA ASN A 89 -19.58 -16.00 -5.57
C ASN A 89 -18.25 -16.77 -5.48
N GLN A 90 -17.13 -16.04 -5.41
CA GLN A 90 -15.77 -16.59 -5.36
C GLN A 90 -15.05 -16.34 -4.01
N GLY A 91 -15.75 -15.89 -2.99
CA GLY A 91 -15.17 -15.43 -1.73
C GLY A 91 -14.31 -16.49 -1.02
N GLU A 92 -14.75 -17.75 -1.01
CA GLU A 92 -13.96 -18.85 -0.42
C GLU A 92 -12.63 -19.10 -1.13
N ILE A 93 -12.59 -18.93 -2.46
CA ILE A 93 -11.36 -19.07 -3.23
C ILE A 93 -10.46 -17.87 -2.96
N ARG A 94 -11.02 -16.65 -3.04
CA ARG A 94 -10.30 -15.40 -2.85
C ARG A 94 -9.73 -15.24 -1.43
N LYS A 95 -10.41 -15.74 -0.40
CA LYS A 95 -9.86 -15.84 0.97
C LYS A 95 -8.57 -16.65 1.01
N LYS A 96 -8.52 -17.79 0.32
CA LYS A 96 -7.33 -18.65 0.25
C LYS A 96 -6.21 -18.00 -0.55
N GLU A 97 -6.55 -17.38 -1.68
CA GLU A 97 -5.59 -16.64 -2.52
C GLU A 97 -4.96 -15.47 -1.76
N LEU A 98 -5.76 -14.73 -0.98
CA LEU A 98 -5.28 -13.66 -0.11
C LEU A 98 -4.26 -14.16 0.91
N VAL A 99 -4.56 -15.22 1.64
CA VAL A 99 -3.64 -15.78 2.64
C VAL A 99 -2.32 -16.23 1.98
N GLN A 100 -2.38 -16.83 0.79
CA GLN A 100 -1.19 -17.19 0.02
C GLN A 100 -0.38 -15.97 -0.42
N SER A 101 -1.05 -14.93 -0.93
CA SER A 101 -0.43 -13.67 -1.33
C SER A 101 0.25 -12.97 -0.15
N CYS A 102 -0.44 -12.87 0.99
CA CYS A 102 0.11 -12.35 2.25
C CYS A 102 1.37 -13.11 2.69
N SER A 103 1.36 -14.44 2.60
CA SER A 103 2.54 -15.25 2.90
C SER A 103 3.71 -14.91 1.97
N VAL A 104 3.46 -14.63 0.69
CA VAL A 104 4.50 -14.18 -0.25
C VAL A 104 5.01 -12.78 0.11
N LEU A 105 4.15 -11.89 0.62
CA LEU A 105 4.52 -10.55 1.06
C LEU A 105 5.19 -10.51 2.45
N GLY A 106 5.23 -11.64 3.17
CA GLY A 106 5.87 -11.76 4.49
C GLY A 106 4.93 -11.51 5.67
N ILE A 107 3.61 -11.54 5.46
CA ILE A 107 2.61 -11.48 6.55
C ILE A 107 2.24 -12.92 6.95
N PRO A 108 2.43 -13.33 8.22
CA PRO A 108 2.02 -14.64 8.69
C PRO A 108 0.50 -14.83 8.55
N SER A 109 0.05 -16.03 8.22
CA SER A 109 -1.39 -16.32 8.08
C SER A 109 -2.20 -16.07 9.35
N SER A 110 -1.58 -16.19 10.54
CA SER A 110 -2.19 -15.85 11.83
C SER A 110 -2.50 -14.36 11.99
N ASN A 111 -1.90 -13.50 11.16
CA ASN A 111 -2.05 -12.06 11.21
C ASN A 111 -2.90 -11.53 10.04
N VAL A 112 -3.56 -12.43 9.31
CA VAL A 112 -4.46 -12.09 8.20
C VAL A 112 -5.90 -12.40 8.62
N THR A 113 -6.72 -11.35 8.71
CA THR A 113 -8.15 -11.48 9.01
C THR A 113 -8.96 -11.04 7.79
N VAL A 114 -9.99 -11.82 7.45
CA VAL A 114 -10.97 -11.44 6.43
C VAL A 114 -12.34 -11.34 7.10
N ILE A 115 -12.98 -10.19 6.97
CA ILE A 115 -14.33 -9.97 7.45
C ILE A 115 -15.32 -10.55 6.45
N ASP A 116 -16.23 -11.38 6.95
CA ASP A 116 -17.32 -11.98 6.21
C ASP A 116 -18.62 -11.59 6.91
N HIS A 117 -19.04 -10.33 6.68
CA HIS A 117 -20.17 -9.71 7.36
C HIS A 117 -21.24 -9.30 6.34
N ARG A 118 -22.50 -9.63 6.61
CA ARG A 118 -23.63 -9.37 5.69
C ARG A 118 -23.80 -7.89 5.35
N ASP A 119 -23.44 -7.00 6.27
CA ASP A 119 -23.60 -5.54 6.14
C ASP A 119 -22.37 -4.88 5.49
N LEU A 120 -21.33 -5.66 5.15
CA LEU A 120 -20.15 -5.22 4.38
C LEU A 120 -19.95 -6.10 3.12
N PRO A 121 -20.98 -6.24 2.26
CA PRO A 121 -20.87 -7.09 1.08
C PRO A 121 -19.93 -6.45 0.06
N ASP A 122 -19.21 -7.28 -0.70
CA ASP A 122 -18.56 -6.84 -1.93
C ASP A 122 -19.63 -6.63 -3.01
N ASP A 123 -20.29 -5.47 -2.98
CA ASP A 123 -21.31 -5.05 -3.95
C ASP A 123 -21.14 -3.56 -4.26
N PRO A 124 -20.90 -3.17 -5.53
CA PRO A 124 -20.71 -1.77 -5.91
C PRO A 124 -21.96 -0.91 -5.73
N ALA A 125 -23.15 -1.50 -5.54
CA ALA A 125 -24.39 -0.78 -5.28
C ALA A 125 -24.64 -0.52 -3.79
N VAL A 126 -23.83 -1.08 -2.90
CA VAL A 126 -24.01 -0.97 -1.44
C VAL A 126 -22.94 -0.06 -0.86
N GLU A 127 -23.37 0.93 -0.09
CA GLU A 127 -22.47 1.77 0.70
C GLU A 127 -22.16 1.08 2.03
N TRP A 128 -20.88 0.93 2.37
CA TRP A 128 -20.46 0.32 3.63
C TRP A 128 -20.67 1.27 4.80
N ASP A 129 -21.20 0.73 5.90
CA ASP A 129 -21.33 1.47 7.15
C ASP A 129 -19.94 1.77 7.75
N THR A 130 -19.58 3.05 7.74
CA THR A 130 -18.31 3.55 8.27
C THR A 130 -18.15 3.33 9.78
N HIS A 131 -19.23 3.36 10.56
CA HIS A 131 -19.18 3.10 11.99
C HIS A 131 -18.95 1.62 12.28
N LEU A 132 -19.62 0.74 11.54
CA LEU A 132 -19.38 -0.70 11.64
C LEU A 132 -17.94 -1.05 11.26
N LEU A 133 -17.44 -0.53 10.13
CA LEU A 133 -16.03 -0.66 9.73
C LEU A 133 -15.08 -0.16 10.81
N SER A 134 -15.36 1.01 11.40
CA SER A 134 -14.53 1.59 12.45
C SER A 134 -14.45 0.69 13.68
N THR A 135 -15.54 -0.03 14.00
CA THR A 135 -15.59 -0.97 15.12
C THR A 135 -14.67 -2.17 14.87
N PHE A 136 -14.75 -2.78 13.68
CA PHE A 136 -13.85 -3.89 13.32
C PHE A 136 -12.38 -3.47 13.30
N VAL A 137 -12.07 -2.27 12.76
CA VAL A 137 -10.71 -1.75 12.75
C VAL A 137 -10.21 -1.50 14.16
N LEU A 138 -11.00 -0.85 15.01
CA LEU A 138 -10.63 -0.55 16.40
C LEU A 138 -10.39 -1.82 17.22
N GLU A 139 -11.24 -2.84 17.06
CA GLU A 139 -11.06 -4.14 17.71
C GLU A 139 -9.69 -4.77 17.36
N HIS A 140 -9.29 -4.71 16.08
CA HIS A 140 -7.99 -5.22 15.63
C HIS A 140 -6.83 -4.38 16.17
N VAL A 141 -7.02 -3.06 16.26
CA VAL A 141 -6.03 -2.14 16.80
C VAL A 141 -5.75 -2.43 18.27
N GLU A 142 -6.80 -2.58 19.08
CA GLU A 142 -6.68 -2.84 20.52
C GLU A 142 -6.15 -4.25 20.79
N THR A 143 -6.73 -5.27 20.14
CA THR A 143 -6.34 -6.68 20.33
C THR A 143 -4.87 -6.92 19.97
N ASN A 144 -4.39 -6.24 18.93
CA ASN A 144 -3.03 -6.40 18.43
C ASN A 144 -2.16 -5.18 18.74
N CYS A 145 -2.46 -4.35 19.74
CA CYS A 145 -1.63 -3.20 20.13
C CYS A 145 -1.02 -2.43 18.93
N ILE A 146 -1.83 -2.19 17.88
CA ILE A 146 -1.37 -1.60 16.62
C ILE A 146 -1.01 -0.14 16.88
N ASN A 147 0.15 0.28 16.38
CA ASN A 147 0.61 1.68 16.48
C ASN A 147 0.80 2.35 15.11
N LEU A 148 0.55 1.62 14.01
CA LEU A 148 0.55 2.15 12.66
C LEU A 148 -0.60 1.55 11.84
N LEU A 149 -1.57 2.38 11.46
CA LEU A 149 -2.65 2.03 10.54
C LEU A 149 -2.34 2.53 9.14
N ILE A 150 -2.60 1.70 8.13
CA ILE A 150 -2.40 2.06 6.73
C ILE A 150 -3.66 1.68 5.94
N THR A 151 -4.24 2.62 5.19
CA THR A 151 -5.34 2.34 4.26
C THR A 151 -5.32 3.25 3.04
N PHE A 152 -6.39 3.26 2.24
CA PHE A 152 -6.57 4.15 1.10
C PHE A 152 -6.79 5.61 1.54
N ASP A 153 -6.56 6.56 0.62
CA ASP A 153 -6.94 7.96 0.84
C ASP A 153 -8.40 8.24 0.40
N ALA A 154 -8.81 9.51 0.54
CA ALA A 154 -10.14 9.98 0.15
C ALA A 154 -10.48 9.74 -1.34
N GLY A 155 -9.48 9.52 -2.19
CA GLY A 155 -9.66 9.22 -3.61
C GLY A 155 -9.93 7.75 -3.92
N GLY A 156 -9.72 6.84 -2.95
CA GLY A 156 -9.98 5.41 -3.13
C GLY A 156 -9.26 4.80 -4.34
N VAL A 157 -8.08 5.33 -4.70
CA VAL A 157 -7.27 5.05 -5.89
C VAL A 157 -7.92 5.39 -7.23
N SER A 158 -9.17 4.98 -7.45
CA SER A 158 -9.98 5.22 -8.65
C SER A 158 -11.41 5.63 -8.34
N GLY A 159 -11.67 6.11 -7.12
CA GLY A 159 -13.02 6.42 -6.63
C GLY A 159 -13.82 5.19 -6.20
N HIS A 160 -13.16 4.09 -5.83
CA HIS A 160 -13.86 2.88 -5.41
C HIS A 160 -14.56 3.13 -4.07
N ALA A 161 -15.88 2.91 -4.01
CA ALA A 161 -16.71 3.21 -2.83
C ALA A 161 -16.19 2.54 -1.55
N ASN A 162 -15.91 1.23 -1.60
CA ASN A 162 -15.38 0.50 -0.43
C ASN A 162 -14.02 1.03 0.07
N HIS A 163 -13.14 1.48 -0.83
CA HIS A 163 -11.85 2.06 -0.46
C HIS A 163 -12.06 3.42 0.24
N ILE A 164 -12.99 4.22 -0.27
CA ILE A 164 -13.38 5.50 0.34
C ILE A 164 -14.02 5.26 1.72
N ALA A 165 -14.85 4.21 1.86
CA ALA A 165 -15.46 3.87 3.15
C ALA A 165 -14.41 3.52 4.21
N LEU A 166 -13.33 2.81 3.83
CA LEU A 166 -12.19 2.57 4.73
C LEU A 166 -11.50 3.86 5.15
N TYR A 167 -11.24 4.77 4.21
CA TYR A 167 -10.70 6.09 4.51
C TYR A 167 -11.58 6.84 5.52
N MET A 168 -12.90 6.86 5.29
CA MET A 168 -13.85 7.55 6.18
C MET A 168 -13.92 6.92 7.57
N ALA A 169 -13.89 5.58 7.66
CA ALA A 169 -13.88 4.87 8.93
C ALA A 169 -12.63 5.20 9.77
N LEU A 170 -11.43 5.22 9.16
CA LEU A 170 -10.20 5.57 9.89
C LEU A 170 -10.15 7.06 10.24
N ARG A 171 -10.65 7.94 9.35
CA ARG A 171 -10.79 9.37 9.63
C ARG A 171 -11.69 9.62 10.82
N TYR A 172 -12.81 8.90 10.92
CA TYR A 172 -13.73 8.95 12.05
C TYR A 172 -13.05 8.51 13.34
N LEU A 173 -12.32 7.38 13.34
CA LEU A 173 -11.60 6.91 14.54
C LEU A 173 -10.58 7.95 15.03
N GLN A 174 -9.86 8.60 14.10
CA GLN A 174 -8.86 9.60 14.44
C GLN A 174 -9.51 10.91 14.93
N SER A 175 -10.57 11.41 14.28
CA SER A 175 -11.22 12.66 14.66
C SER A 175 -11.93 12.58 16.01
N GLU A 176 -12.50 11.42 16.33
CA GLU A 176 -13.14 11.17 17.62
C GLU A 176 -12.15 10.77 18.74
N GLY A 177 -10.85 10.73 18.44
CA GLY A 177 -9.83 10.35 19.43
C GLY A 177 -9.97 8.92 19.94
N LYS A 178 -10.52 8.01 19.12
CA LYS A 178 -10.75 6.60 19.49
C LYS A 178 -9.52 5.72 19.34
N LEU A 179 -8.53 6.16 18.55
CA LEU A 179 -7.29 5.43 18.38
C LEU A 179 -6.40 5.56 19.63
N PRO A 180 -5.64 4.50 20.00
CA PRO A 180 -4.68 4.58 21.09
C PRO A 180 -3.69 5.73 20.92
N GLU A 181 -3.23 6.29 22.04
CA GLU A 181 -2.21 7.35 22.01
C GLU A 181 -0.95 6.89 21.25
N GLY A 182 -0.49 7.74 20.33
CA GLY A 182 0.68 7.44 19.48
C GLY A 182 0.39 6.53 18.27
N CYS A 183 -0.83 6.02 18.09
CA CYS A 183 -1.19 5.29 16.89
C CYS A 183 -1.26 6.24 15.68
N GLN A 184 -0.38 6.03 14.71
CA GLN A 184 -0.33 6.84 13.49
C GLN A 184 -1.23 6.25 12.40
N VAL A 185 -1.81 7.11 11.57
CA VAL A 185 -2.61 6.71 10.41
C VAL A 185 -1.98 7.25 9.14
N LEU A 186 -1.66 6.36 8.21
CA LEU A 186 -1.14 6.68 6.89
C LEU A 186 -2.13 6.28 5.81
N THR A 187 -2.27 7.11 4.79
CA THR A 187 -3.15 6.85 3.65
C THR A 187 -2.39 6.80 2.34
N LEU A 188 -2.73 5.84 1.49
CA LEU A 188 -2.15 5.67 0.16
C LEU A 188 -2.67 6.74 -0.79
N LYS A 189 -1.76 7.60 -1.24
CA LYS A 189 -2.08 8.72 -2.14
C LYS A 189 -2.60 8.21 -3.49
N SER A 190 -3.83 8.59 -3.82
CA SER A 190 -4.41 8.46 -5.14
C SER A 190 -3.67 9.33 -6.14
N VAL A 191 -3.42 8.78 -7.33
CA VAL A 191 -2.76 9.50 -8.43
C VAL A 191 -3.61 9.42 -9.70
N ASN A 192 -3.40 10.39 -10.59
CA ASN A 192 -4.04 10.38 -11.90
C ASN A 192 -3.64 9.15 -12.74
N LEU A 193 -4.41 8.87 -13.78
CA LEU A 193 -4.25 7.69 -14.62
C LEU A 193 -2.86 7.57 -15.26
N LEU A 194 -2.28 8.70 -15.70
CA LEU A 194 -0.94 8.71 -16.27
C LEU A 194 0.09 8.22 -15.26
N ARG A 195 0.13 8.84 -14.08
CA ARG A 195 1.07 8.45 -13.01
C ARG A 195 0.82 7.03 -12.51
N LYS A 196 -0.44 6.58 -12.54
CA LYS A 196 -0.80 5.20 -12.18
C LYS A 196 -0.10 4.18 -13.08
N TYR A 197 0.08 4.46 -14.38
CA TYR A 197 0.52 3.48 -15.37
C TYR A 197 1.88 3.76 -16.05
N ILE A 198 2.70 4.66 -15.51
CA ILE A 198 4.09 4.87 -15.98
C ILE A 198 5.14 4.11 -15.15
N SER A 199 4.72 3.20 -14.26
CA SER A 199 5.59 2.30 -13.51
C SER A 199 6.73 3.04 -12.76
N ILE A 200 7.95 2.50 -12.81
CA ILE A 200 9.18 3.07 -12.23
C ILE A 200 9.49 4.49 -12.75
N LEU A 201 8.97 4.90 -13.91
CA LEU A 201 9.19 6.24 -14.44
C LEU A 201 8.52 7.33 -13.59
N ASP A 202 7.60 6.97 -12.69
CA ASP A 202 7.00 7.91 -11.74
C ASP A 202 7.91 8.23 -10.53
N VAL A 203 9.05 7.54 -10.39
CA VAL A 203 9.98 7.74 -9.26
C VAL A 203 10.49 9.20 -9.16
N PRO A 204 11.00 9.85 -10.23
CA PRO A 204 11.46 11.23 -10.14
C PRO A 204 10.34 12.19 -9.72
N ILE A 205 9.13 12.02 -10.26
CA ILE A 205 7.97 12.84 -9.92
C ILE A 205 7.62 12.65 -8.43
N SER A 206 7.59 11.41 -7.98
CA SER A 206 7.30 11.08 -6.57
C SER A 206 8.35 11.64 -5.61
N CYS A 207 9.62 11.67 -5.98
CA CYS A 207 10.68 12.25 -5.13
C CYS A 207 10.67 13.78 -5.07
N LEU A 208 10.03 14.45 -6.04
CA LEU A 208 9.87 15.91 -6.07
C LEU A 208 8.58 16.37 -5.38
N GLN A 209 7.62 15.47 -5.18
CA GLN A 209 6.39 15.78 -4.46
C GLN A 209 6.58 15.69 -2.95
N SER A 210 5.77 16.46 -2.23
CA SER A 210 5.62 16.32 -0.79
C SER A 210 4.70 15.14 -0.49
N GLN A 211 5.23 14.23 0.33
CA GLN A 211 4.52 13.15 1.03
C GLN A 211 5.26 12.89 2.34
N ASP A 212 4.58 12.29 3.32
CA ASP A 212 5.20 11.94 4.59
C ASP A 212 6.10 10.71 4.46
N VAL A 213 5.66 9.71 3.68
CA VAL A 213 6.41 8.47 3.45
C VAL A 213 6.44 8.10 1.97
N LEU A 214 7.61 7.70 1.48
CA LEU A 214 7.80 7.20 0.13
C LEU A 214 8.52 5.86 0.16
N PHE A 215 7.82 4.81 -0.24
CA PHE A 215 8.41 3.48 -0.44
C PHE A 215 8.67 3.25 -1.92
N ILE A 216 9.89 2.82 -2.23
CA ILE A 216 10.31 2.40 -3.57
C ILE A 216 10.95 1.03 -3.43
N LEU A 217 10.40 0.04 -4.14
CA LEU A 217 10.88 -1.33 -4.12
C LEU A 217 12.15 -1.50 -4.96
N THR A 218 13.01 -2.42 -4.52
CA THR A 218 14.05 -2.97 -5.39
C THR A 218 13.43 -3.82 -6.51
N LYS A 219 14.25 -4.25 -7.47
CA LYS A 219 13.80 -5.15 -8.52
C LYS A 219 13.31 -6.47 -7.95
N GLU A 220 14.03 -7.01 -6.96
CA GLU A 220 13.72 -8.29 -6.30
C GLU A 220 12.40 -8.20 -5.52
N GLU A 221 12.21 -7.10 -4.79
CA GLU A 221 10.97 -6.81 -4.06
C GLU A 221 9.80 -6.59 -5.03
N SER A 222 10.01 -5.90 -6.16
CA SER A 222 8.97 -5.74 -7.18
C SER A 222 8.59 -7.08 -7.80
N GLU A 223 9.54 -7.98 -8.09
CA GLU A 223 9.20 -9.33 -8.54
C GLU A 223 8.47 -10.15 -7.46
N GLN A 224 8.74 -9.91 -6.17
CA GLN A 224 7.97 -10.49 -5.07
C GLN A 224 6.53 -9.95 -5.04
N ALA A 225 6.33 -8.65 -5.19
CA ALA A 225 5.00 -8.05 -5.32
C ALA A 225 4.21 -8.65 -6.49
N LYS A 226 4.86 -8.85 -7.65
CA LYS A 226 4.23 -9.51 -8.81
C LYS A 226 3.93 -10.99 -8.55
N ARG A 227 4.74 -11.71 -7.76
CA ARG A 227 4.42 -13.09 -7.34
C ARG A 227 3.20 -13.12 -6.43
N ALA A 228 3.11 -12.18 -5.48
CA ALA A 228 1.94 -12.03 -4.61
C ALA A 228 0.66 -11.78 -5.43
N MET A 229 0.71 -10.84 -6.39
CA MET A 229 -0.41 -10.63 -7.33
C MET A 229 -0.79 -11.88 -8.13
N ARG A 230 0.19 -12.73 -8.46
CA ARG A 230 -0.07 -13.97 -9.20
C ARG A 230 -0.73 -15.06 -8.35
N CYS A 231 -0.77 -14.94 -7.02
CA CYS A 231 -1.53 -15.85 -6.15
C CYS A 231 -3.05 -15.70 -6.33
N HIS A 232 -3.51 -14.53 -6.78
CA HIS A 232 -4.93 -14.24 -7.05
C HIS A 232 -5.40 -14.79 -8.40
N HIS A 233 -5.21 -16.09 -8.61
CA HIS A 233 -5.50 -16.77 -9.88
C HIS A 233 -6.93 -16.53 -10.40
N SER A 234 -7.92 -16.55 -9.50
CA SER A 234 -9.33 -16.31 -9.83
C SER A 234 -9.60 -14.88 -10.33
N GLN A 235 -8.68 -13.95 -10.09
CA GLN A 235 -8.81 -12.52 -10.38
C GLN A 235 -7.87 -12.03 -11.50
N LEU A 236 -6.94 -12.86 -11.98
CA LEU A 236 -5.96 -12.52 -13.03
C LEU A 236 -6.57 -12.49 -14.44
N LEU A 237 -7.51 -11.58 -14.65
CA LEU A 237 -8.02 -11.26 -15.98
C LEU A 237 -6.95 -10.49 -16.80
N TRP A 238 -7.13 -10.41 -18.12
CA TRP A 238 -6.14 -9.81 -19.04
C TRP A 238 -5.64 -8.42 -18.60
N PHE A 239 -6.52 -7.56 -18.10
CA PHE A 239 -6.17 -6.21 -17.66
C PHE A 239 -5.34 -6.19 -16.37
N ARG A 240 -5.41 -7.24 -15.54
CA ARG A 240 -4.53 -7.40 -14.37
C ARG A 240 -3.09 -7.64 -14.80
N HIS A 241 -2.84 -8.32 -15.92
CA HIS A 241 -1.49 -8.46 -16.46
C HIS A 241 -0.91 -7.12 -16.90
N THR A 242 -1.72 -6.27 -17.54
CA THR A 242 -1.35 -4.89 -17.87
C THR A 242 -1.04 -4.08 -16.61
N TYR A 243 -1.86 -4.22 -15.57
CA TYR A 243 -1.62 -3.59 -14.27
C TYR A 243 -0.30 -4.03 -13.65
N ILE A 244 -0.02 -5.33 -13.58
CA ILE A 244 1.23 -5.88 -13.02
C ILE A 244 2.47 -5.34 -13.74
N LEU A 245 2.36 -5.08 -15.05
CA LEU A 245 3.48 -4.57 -15.85
C LEU A 245 3.69 -3.06 -15.69
N PHE A 246 2.60 -2.28 -15.74
CA PHE A 246 2.68 -0.83 -15.89
C PHE A 246 2.31 -0.04 -14.64
N SER A 247 1.64 -0.64 -13.67
CA SER A 247 1.20 0.08 -12.47
C SER A 247 2.40 0.52 -11.65
N ARG A 248 2.43 1.80 -11.27
CA ARG A 248 3.40 2.30 -10.30
C ARG A 248 3.26 1.63 -8.93
N PHE A 249 2.07 1.14 -8.58
CA PHE A 249 1.85 0.49 -7.28
C PHE A 249 2.55 -0.87 -7.15
N MET A 250 3.11 -1.42 -8.23
CA MET A 250 4.02 -2.58 -8.18
C MET A 250 5.45 -2.23 -7.78
N VAL A 251 5.71 -0.94 -7.56
CA VAL A 251 7.07 -0.40 -7.36
C VAL A 251 7.11 0.70 -6.31
N ILE A 252 6.08 1.54 -6.22
CA ILE A 252 6.09 2.79 -5.44
C ILE A 252 4.79 2.95 -4.65
N ASN A 253 4.89 3.24 -3.36
CA ASN A 253 3.79 3.81 -2.57
C ASN A 253 4.21 5.18 -2.02
N SER A 254 3.31 6.15 -2.16
CA SER A 254 3.43 7.47 -1.54
C SER A 254 2.32 7.56 -0.50
N LEU A 255 2.68 7.74 0.77
CA LEU A 255 1.74 7.79 1.89
C LEU A 255 1.75 9.17 2.53
N CYS A 256 0.60 9.62 3.00
CA CYS A 256 0.43 10.85 3.77
C CYS A 256 -0.19 10.52 5.13
N CYS A 257 0.17 11.27 6.17
CA CYS A 257 -0.54 11.25 7.43
C CYS A 257 -1.99 11.71 7.23
N LEU A 258 -2.92 11.00 7.86
CA LEU A 258 -4.33 11.38 7.88
C LEU A 258 -4.59 12.58 8.81
#